data_AF-A0A0B5FWU5-F1
#
_entry.id   AF-A0A0B5FWU5-F1
#
_cell.length_a   1.000
_cell.length_b   1.000
_cell.length_c   1.000
_cell.angle_alpha   90.00
_cell.angle_beta   90.00
_cell.angle_gamma   90.00
#
_symmetry.space_group_name_H-M   'P 1'
#
loop_
_entity.id
_entity.type
_entity.pdbx_description
1 polymer ?
#
loop_
_entity_poly.entity_id
_entity_poly.type
_entity_poly.pdbx_seq_one_letter_code
_entity_poly.pdbx_strand_id
1 'polypeptide(L)'
;MAKLPIGIQTFSEIRQEGYAYVDKTPLIRTLIDEGKYYFLARPRRFGKSLLISTLQALFEGRKELFTGLDIEDKWDWQTRYPVIKISFGGVARSLEDMKQDVGNILEENQRRLGLSCKNPQDIGGCFKQLIWEAQQKYGQKVVILVDEYDKLIVDNLDQIEVAKQGREVLKDLYSIIKDSDEYIRFAFLTGVSKFSKVSVFSGLNNLEDISLNPDYATLCGYTQHDLETVFAEHLRGADMERVRQWYNGYNFLGDRVYNPFDILLFIKNNKVFDNYWFATGTPTFLIKLIRKNNYYIPKLDNLRVSKGLIDSYDIEDIELEPILFQSGYLSINHVEQTDFGTEYSLKFPNREVAISFNDVIVRYLTGSGNNLPTKKELLTSLKQGDLQQFENTLTGVFASIPYTNYVNNTIGSYEGYYASVVYAYLASLGLDLTAEDVTSKGRIDLTVKLENRIYIIEFKVDGEGRALEQIKARGYHHKFQGTGKDIYLIGIDFDSEQRNIAGFEWEKG
;
A
#
# COMPACT_ATOMS: atom_id res chain seq x y z
N MET A 1 22.63 5.23 22.10
CA MET A 1 21.51 5.31 21.13
C MET A 1 21.20 3.89 20.68
N ALA A 2 19.94 3.46 20.68
CA ALA A 2 19.58 2.09 20.31
C ALA A 2 19.88 1.81 18.82
N LYS A 3 20.21 0.56 18.46
CA LYS A 3 20.44 0.17 17.06
C LYS A 3 19.13 0.23 16.25
N LEU A 4 19.21 0.39 14.93
CA LEU A 4 18.01 0.40 14.06
C LEU A 4 17.72 -1.00 13.50
N PRO A 5 16.50 -1.57 13.68
CA PRO A 5 16.18 -2.93 13.26
C PRO A 5 15.88 -3.05 11.75
N ILE A 6 16.81 -2.61 10.90
CA ILE A 6 16.60 -2.55 9.44
C ILE A 6 16.70 -3.96 8.86
N GLY A 7 15.57 -4.46 8.34
CA GLY A 7 15.49 -5.79 7.76
C GLY A 7 15.38 -6.92 8.78
N ILE A 8 15.41 -6.61 10.08
CA ILE A 8 15.26 -7.59 11.16
C ILE A 8 13.78 -7.79 11.44
N GLN A 9 13.33 -9.03 11.30
CA GLN A 9 11.94 -9.44 11.58
C GLN A 9 11.83 -10.32 12.84
N THR A 10 12.97 -10.74 13.40
CA THR A 10 13.04 -11.60 14.57
C THR A 10 12.93 -10.77 15.84
N PHE A 11 11.84 -10.92 16.59
CA PHE A 11 11.62 -10.17 17.83
C PHE A 11 12.73 -10.44 18.86
N SER A 12 13.18 -11.69 19.00
CA SER A 12 14.24 -12.03 19.97
C SER A 12 15.56 -11.31 19.67
N GLU A 13 15.93 -11.19 18.40
CA GLU A 13 17.14 -10.48 17.96
C GLU A 13 17.04 -8.98 18.31
N ILE A 14 15.89 -8.36 18.01
CA ILE A 14 15.65 -6.95 18.34
C ILE A 14 15.84 -6.69 19.84
N ARG A 15 15.27 -7.55 20.69
CA ARG A 15 15.31 -7.39 22.15
C ARG A 15 16.68 -7.72 22.74
N GLN A 16 17.34 -8.78 22.28
CA GLN A 16 18.62 -9.23 22.83
C GLN A 16 19.81 -8.35 22.40
N GLU A 17 19.76 -7.78 21.20
CA GLU A 17 20.88 -7.01 20.66
C GLU A 17 20.74 -5.48 20.84
N GLY A 18 19.73 -5.02 21.56
CA GLY A 18 19.53 -3.60 21.90
C GLY A 18 19.08 -2.74 20.72
N TYR A 19 18.23 -3.29 19.84
CA TYR A 19 17.59 -2.52 18.78
C TYR A 19 16.40 -1.71 19.32
N ALA A 20 16.11 -0.59 18.66
CA ALA A 20 14.91 0.19 18.91
C ALA A 20 13.67 -0.67 18.60
N TYR A 21 12.71 -0.69 19.53
CA TYR A 21 11.46 -1.43 19.40
C TYR A 21 10.32 -0.53 19.84
N VAL A 22 9.31 -0.39 18.99
CA VAL A 22 8.07 0.29 19.33
C VAL A 22 7.14 -0.74 19.97
N ASP A 23 6.75 -0.50 21.21
CA ASP A 23 5.95 -1.44 21.96
C ASP A 23 4.49 -1.47 21.46
N LYS A 24 4.14 -2.58 20.79
CA LYS A 24 2.77 -2.87 20.33
C LYS A 24 2.06 -3.88 21.23
N THR A 25 2.68 -4.27 22.35
CA THR A 25 2.13 -5.29 23.26
C THR A 25 0.82 -4.91 23.94
N PRO A 26 0.47 -3.62 24.17
CA PRO A 26 -0.87 -3.27 24.65
C PRO A 26 -1.97 -3.73 23.68
N LEU A 27 -1.81 -3.45 22.38
CA LEU A 27 -2.78 -3.84 21.35
C LEU A 27 -2.82 -5.36 21.14
N ILE A 28 -1.66 -6.03 21.23
CA ILE A 28 -1.58 -7.49 21.19
C ILE A 28 -2.36 -8.11 22.35
N ARG A 29 -2.27 -7.55 23.56
CA ARG A 29 -3.02 -8.06 24.71
C ARG A 29 -4.52 -7.93 24.46
N THR A 30 -5.00 -6.75 24.07
CA THR A 30 -6.42 -6.52 23.75
C THR A 30 -6.92 -7.53 22.74
N LEU A 31 -6.16 -7.75 21.66
CA LEU A 31 -6.47 -8.73 20.62
C LEU A 31 -6.63 -10.16 21.18
N ILE A 32 -5.75 -10.57 22.08
CA ILE A 32 -5.78 -11.93 22.65
C ILE A 32 -6.92 -12.12 23.67
N ASP A 33 -7.31 -11.04 24.36
CA ASP A 33 -8.36 -11.03 25.37
C ASP A 33 -9.77 -10.98 24.73
N GLU A 34 -9.92 -10.34 23.58
CA GLU A 34 -11.22 -10.16 22.89
C GLU A 34 -11.66 -11.38 22.07
N GLY A 35 -10.72 -12.16 21.54
CA GLY A 35 -11.07 -13.20 20.58
C GLY A 35 -9.96 -14.18 20.25
N LYS A 36 -10.17 -14.92 19.16
CA LYS A 36 -9.39 -16.13 18.83
C LYS A 36 -8.88 -16.17 17.41
N TYR A 37 -9.65 -15.70 16.43
CA TYR A 37 -9.37 -15.88 15.01
C TYR A 37 -9.30 -14.52 14.33
N TYR A 38 -8.09 -14.11 13.94
CA TYR A 38 -7.85 -12.78 13.41
C TYR A 38 -7.14 -12.78 12.07
N PHE A 39 -7.47 -11.78 11.27
CA PHE A 39 -6.83 -11.48 10.01
C PHE A 39 -6.42 -10.00 9.95
N LEU A 40 -5.17 -9.74 9.56
CA LEU A 40 -4.64 -8.39 9.36
C LEU A 40 -3.93 -8.27 8.00
N ALA A 41 -4.48 -7.47 7.08
CA ALA A 41 -3.80 -7.03 5.88
C ALA A 41 -3.11 -5.67 6.10
N ARG A 42 -1.83 -5.59 5.73
CA ARG A 42 -1.06 -4.33 5.68
C ARG A 42 -0.12 -4.36 4.50
N PRO A 43 0.27 -3.20 3.93
CA PRO A 43 1.25 -3.18 2.85
C PRO A 43 2.60 -3.78 3.24
N ARG A 44 3.46 -4.03 2.26
CA ARG A 44 4.82 -4.56 2.48
C ARG A 44 5.61 -3.65 3.42
N ARG A 45 6.49 -4.26 4.23
CA ARG A 45 7.39 -3.56 5.16
C ARG A 45 6.73 -2.80 6.34
N PHE A 46 5.45 -3.06 6.64
CA PHE A 46 4.75 -2.46 7.79
C PHE A 46 5.01 -3.13 9.16
N GLY A 47 5.85 -4.16 9.23
CA GLY A 47 6.17 -4.85 10.49
C GLY A 47 5.33 -6.09 10.80
N LYS A 48 4.56 -6.60 9.83
CA LYS A 48 3.74 -7.83 9.98
C LYS A 48 4.54 -9.04 10.49
N SER A 49 5.67 -9.35 9.87
CA SER A 49 6.53 -10.47 10.26
C SER A 49 7.12 -10.29 11.67
N LEU A 50 7.42 -9.05 12.06
CA LEU A 50 7.84 -8.72 13.42
C LEU A 50 6.71 -8.92 14.43
N LEU A 51 5.47 -8.54 14.08
CA LEU A 51 4.29 -8.82 14.88
C LEU A 51 4.09 -10.33 15.08
N ILE A 52 4.20 -11.14 14.01
CA ILE A 52 4.15 -12.60 14.09
C ILE A 52 5.25 -13.14 15.01
N SER A 53 6.48 -12.65 14.89
CA SER A 53 7.59 -13.07 15.76
C SER A 53 7.37 -12.67 17.23
N THR A 54 6.74 -11.52 17.47
CA THR A 54 6.37 -11.03 18.80
C THR A 54 5.29 -11.93 19.42
N LEU A 55 4.22 -12.22 18.67
CA LEU A 55 3.15 -13.14 19.10
C LEU A 55 3.71 -14.53 19.42
N GLN A 56 4.58 -15.07 18.56
CA GLN A 56 5.24 -16.35 18.81
C GLN A 56 5.99 -16.33 20.14
N ALA A 57 6.81 -15.31 20.38
CA ALA A 57 7.60 -15.19 21.61
C ALA A 57 6.72 -15.09 22.86
N LEU A 58 5.59 -14.36 22.77
CA LEU A 58 4.65 -14.16 23.86
C LEU A 58 3.99 -15.50 24.25
N PHE A 59 3.44 -16.22 23.27
CA PHE A 59 2.76 -17.49 23.50
C PHE A 59 3.71 -18.63 23.91
N GLU A 60 4.97 -18.61 23.46
CA GLU A 60 6.02 -19.54 23.92
C GLU A 60 6.51 -19.22 25.36
N GLY A 61 6.05 -18.11 25.95
CA GLY A 61 6.37 -17.72 27.33
C GLY A 61 7.81 -17.24 27.52
N ARG A 62 8.41 -16.60 26.50
CA ARG A 62 9.79 -16.07 26.53
C ARG A 62 9.87 -14.73 27.28
N LYS A 63 9.56 -14.74 28.58
CA LYS A 63 9.46 -13.56 29.46
C LYS A 63 10.64 -12.60 29.33
N GLU A 64 11.85 -13.14 29.21
CA GLU A 64 13.09 -12.37 29.11
C GLU A 64 13.07 -11.33 27.98
N LEU A 65 12.37 -11.61 26.89
CA LEU A 65 12.25 -10.71 25.74
C LEU A 65 11.30 -9.53 25.98
N PHE A 66 10.38 -9.66 26.93
CA PHE A 66 9.34 -8.67 27.23
C PHE A 66 9.67 -7.75 28.40
N THR A 67 10.84 -7.90 29.01
CA THR A 67 11.31 -7.02 30.08
C THR A 67 11.24 -5.55 29.65
N GLY A 68 10.55 -4.72 30.44
CA GLY A 68 10.34 -3.29 30.20
C GLY A 68 9.29 -2.94 29.13
N LEU A 69 8.54 -3.92 28.62
CA LEU A 69 7.38 -3.71 27.76
C LEU A 69 6.09 -3.72 28.61
N ASP A 70 5.04 -3.07 28.11
CA ASP A 70 3.76 -2.91 28.80
C ASP A 70 3.14 -4.25 29.25
N ILE A 71 3.37 -5.31 28.49
CA ILE A 71 2.80 -6.64 28.76
C ILE A 71 3.53 -7.43 29.87
N GLU A 72 4.69 -6.98 30.35
CA GLU A 72 5.56 -7.76 31.25
C GLU A 72 4.85 -8.25 32.51
N ASP A 73 4.13 -7.38 33.21
CA ASP A 73 3.40 -7.66 34.46
C ASP A 73 1.94 -8.08 34.22
N LYS A 74 1.56 -8.17 32.94
CA LYS A 74 0.19 -8.31 32.46
C LYS A 74 -0.10 -9.67 31.82
N TRP A 75 0.93 -10.50 31.64
CA TRP A 75 0.86 -11.83 31.02
C TRP A 75 1.21 -12.94 32.00
N ASP A 76 0.53 -14.08 31.90
CA ASP A 76 0.88 -15.28 32.67
C ASP A 76 2.02 -16.07 32.00
N TRP A 77 3.24 -15.83 32.47
CA TRP A 77 4.45 -16.48 31.97
C TRP A 77 4.61 -17.96 32.37
N GLN A 78 3.79 -18.47 33.30
CA GLN A 78 3.79 -19.90 33.65
C GLN A 78 3.13 -20.72 32.54
N THR A 79 2.14 -20.12 31.86
CA THR A 79 1.42 -20.77 30.78
C THR A 79 2.16 -20.61 29.45
N ARG A 80 2.50 -21.74 28.82
CA ARG A 80 3.20 -21.80 27.53
C ARG A 80 2.37 -22.59 26.54
N TYR A 81 2.26 -22.09 25.32
CA TYR A 81 1.46 -22.71 24.28
C TYR A 81 2.36 -23.26 23.16
N PRO A 82 2.07 -24.45 22.61
CA PRO A 82 2.70 -24.88 21.38
C PRO A 82 2.24 -23.95 20.24
N VAL A 83 3.18 -23.26 19.63
CA VAL A 83 2.93 -22.43 18.44
C VAL A 83 3.18 -23.28 17.20
N ILE A 84 2.37 -23.17 16.15
CA ILE A 84 2.67 -23.60 14.78
C ILE A 84 2.77 -22.32 13.93
N LYS A 85 3.92 -22.13 13.28
CA LYS A 85 4.17 -20.95 12.45
C LYS A 85 4.23 -21.37 10.98
N ILE A 86 3.36 -20.81 10.17
CA ILE A 86 3.34 -20.99 8.72
C ILE A 86 3.85 -19.69 8.11
N SER A 87 4.96 -19.74 7.38
CA SER A 87 5.52 -18.56 6.73
C SER A 87 5.91 -18.98 5.32
N PHE A 88 5.22 -18.44 4.34
CA PHE A 88 5.57 -18.72 2.96
C PHE A 88 6.82 -17.93 2.57
N GLY A 89 7.78 -18.60 1.93
CA GLY A 89 9.01 -18.00 1.42
C GLY A 89 9.31 -18.55 0.02
N GLY A 90 10.25 -17.94 -0.71
CA GLY A 90 10.54 -18.36 -2.09
C GLY A 90 9.43 -18.01 -3.09
N VAL A 91 9.46 -18.61 -4.28
CA VAL A 91 8.46 -18.41 -5.34
C VAL A 91 8.07 -19.78 -5.90
N ALA A 92 6.85 -20.23 -5.63
CA ALA A 92 6.27 -21.43 -6.23
C ALA A 92 5.48 -21.08 -7.49
N ARG A 93 5.84 -21.67 -8.63
CA ARG A 93 5.22 -21.41 -9.94
C ARG A 93 4.45 -22.62 -10.51
N SER A 94 4.31 -23.69 -9.74
CA SER A 94 3.53 -24.88 -10.09
C SER A 94 2.85 -25.49 -8.87
N LEU A 95 1.81 -26.31 -9.08
CA LEU A 95 1.13 -27.03 -8.01
C LEU A 95 2.07 -27.94 -7.19
N GLU A 96 3.07 -28.54 -7.85
CA GLU A 96 4.05 -29.39 -7.19
C GLU A 96 4.93 -28.58 -6.25
N ASP A 97 5.48 -27.45 -6.72
CA ASP A 97 6.28 -26.53 -5.90
C ASP A 97 5.47 -26.02 -4.70
N MET A 98 4.20 -25.64 -4.93
CA MET A 98 3.30 -25.15 -3.88
C MET A 98 3.09 -26.20 -2.78
N LYS A 99 2.87 -27.46 -3.16
CA LYS A 99 2.72 -28.57 -2.21
C LYS A 99 4.03 -28.83 -1.47
N GLN A 100 5.16 -28.83 -2.18
CA GLN A 100 6.48 -29.02 -1.58
C GLN A 100 6.79 -27.92 -0.56
N ASP A 101 6.49 -26.66 -0.86
CA ASP A 101 6.69 -25.53 0.03
C ASP A 101 5.88 -25.69 1.32
N VAL A 102 4.60 -26.04 1.24
CA VAL A 102 3.78 -26.30 2.43
C VAL A 102 4.33 -27.50 3.21
N GLY A 103 4.72 -28.58 2.53
CA GLY A 103 5.35 -29.75 3.15
C GLY A 103 6.60 -29.38 3.95
N ASN A 104 7.49 -28.57 3.38
CA ASN A 104 8.70 -28.07 4.03
C ASN A 104 8.38 -27.23 5.29
N ILE A 105 7.37 -26.36 5.21
CA ILE A 105 6.91 -25.55 6.35
C ILE A 105 6.38 -26.44 7.48
N LEU A 106 5.58 -27.46 7.17
CA LEU A 106 5.08 -28.41 8.15
C LEU A 106 6.21 -29.24 8.76
N GLU A 107 7.21 -29.62 7.97
CA GLU A 107 8.40 -30.34 8.45
C GLU A 107 9.22 -29.50 9.44
N GLU A 108 9.40 -28.20 9.19
CA GLU A 108 10.06 -27.29 10.12
C GLU A 108 9.33 -27.25 11.47
N ASN A 109 8.00 -27.17 11.46
CA ASN A 109 7.21 -27.18 12.69
C ASN A 109 7.26 -28.53 13.41
N GLN A 110 7.23 -29.65 12.67
CA GLN A 110 7.46 -30.98 13.23
C GLN A 110 8.79 -31.05 13.98
N ARG A 111 9.89 -30.57 13.37
CA ARG A 111 11.21 -30.53 14.01
C ARG A 111 11.21 -29.64 15.26
N ARG A 112 10.68 -28.42 15.18
CA ARG A 112 10.66 -27.46 16.31
C ARG A 112 9.82 -27.97 17.48
N LEU A 113 8.70 -28.63 17.20
CA LEU A 113 7.81 -29.19 18.23
C LEU A 113 8.21 -30.61 18.65
N GLY A 114 9.17 -31.24 17.98
CA GLY A 114 9.58 -32.62 18.20
C GLY A 114 8.43 -33.62 17.98
N LEU A 115 7.76 -33.51 16.84
CA LEU A 115 6.61 -34.30 16.41
C LEU A 115 6.87 -34.88 15.01
N SER A 116 6.05 -35.82 14.57
CA SER A 116 6.19 -36.43 13.23
C SER A 116 4.84 -36.86 12.65
N CYS A 117 4.55 -36.43 11.44
CA CYS A 117 3.38 -36.86 10.69
C CYS A 117 3.59 -38.28 10.14
N LYS A 118 2.54 -39.10 10.17
CA LYS A 118 2.60 -40.47 9.61
C LYS A 118 2.66 -40.48 8.09
N ASN A 119 1.99 -39.52 7.45
CA ASN A 119 2.00 -39.35 6.00
C ASN A 119 2.31 -37.89 5.64
N PRO A 120 3.59 -37.50 5.54
CA PRO A 120 3.98 -36.11 5.23
C PRO A 120 3.53 -35.61 3.85
N GLN A 121 3.19 -36.52 2.92
CA GLN A 121 2.72 -36.19 1.58
C GLN A 121 1.25 -35.73 1.55
N ASP A 122 0.46 -36.14 2.56
CA ASP A 122 -0.88 -35.59 2.79
C ASP A 122 -0.75 -34.34 3.66
N ILE A 123 -0.62 -33.18 3.03
CA ILE A 123 -0.40 -31.90 3.68
C ILE A 123 -1.52 -31.56 4.68
N GLY A 124 -2.78 -31.73 4.27
CA GLY A 124 -3.94 -31.43 5.12
C GLY A 124 -4.01 -32.38 6.32
N GLY A 125 -3.83 -33.68 6.07
CA GLY A 125 -3.76 -34.69 7.12
C GLY A 125 -2.58 -34.47 8.09
N CYS A 126 -1.40 -34.13 7.57
CA CYS A 126 -0.23 -33.83 8.38
C CYS A 126 -0.44 -32.59 9.23
N PHE A 127 -1.01 -31.50 8.69
CA PHE A 127 -1.27 -30.30 9.48
C PHE A 127 -2.28 -30.59 10.60
N LYS A 128 -3.35 -31.35 10.32
CA LYS A 128 -4.33 -31.77 11.32
C LYS A 128 -3.69 -32.63 12.42
N GLN A 129 -2.86 -33.60 12.03
CA GLN A 129 -2.13 -34.45 12.98
C GLN A 129 -1.18 -33.61 13.84
N LEU A 130 -0.47 -32.65 13.25
CA LEU A 130 0.46 -31.77 13.95
C LEU A 130 -0.25 -30.93 15.02
N ILE A 131 -1.43 -30.36 14.72
CA ILE A 131 -2.24 -29.62 15.69
C ILE A 131 -2.66 -30.54 16.85
N TRP A 132 -3.22 -31.70 16.53
CA TRP A 132 -3.69 -32.65 17.55
C TRP A 132 -2.53 -33.16 18.43
N GLU A 133 -1.43 -33.62 17.84
CA GLU A 133 -0.28 -34.14 18.60
C GLU A 133 0.41 -33.05 19.41
N ALA A 134 0.47 -31.80 18.92
CA ALA A 134 0.98 -30.68 19.71
C ALA A 134 0.11 -30.44 20.95
N GLN A 135 -1.21 -30.45 20.81
CA GLN A 135 -2.10 -30.31 21.97
C GLN A 135 -1.92 -31.47 22.97
N GLN A 136 -1.81 -32.70 22.50
CA GLN A 136 -1.61 -33.88 23.35
C GLN A 136 -0.26 -33.87 24.08
N LYS A 137 0.82 -33.55 23.37
CA LYS A 137 2.19 -33.54 23.92
C LYS A 137 2.41 -32.43 24.95
N TYR A 138 1.90 -31.23 24.68
CA TYR A 138 2.15 -30.05 25.50
C TYR A 138 1.02 -29.78 26.51
N GLY A 139 -0.11 -30.48 26.43
CA GLY A 139 -1.25 -30.33 27.34
C GLY A 139 -1.97 -28.97 27.23
N GLN A 140 -1.64 -28.17 26.21
CA GLN A 140 -2.13 -26.82 26.00
C GLN A 140 -2.65 -26.67 24.58
N LYS A 141 -3.67 -25.82 24.41
CA LYS A 141 -4.23 -25.52 23.08
C LYS A 141 -3.17 -24.85 22.19
N VAL A 142 -3.27 -25.07 20.88
CA VAL A 142 -2.28 -24.66 19.87
C VAL A 142 -2.51 -23.23 19.41
N VAL A 143 -1.43 -22.50 19.22
CA VAL A 143 -1.44 -21.17 18.59
C VAL A 143 -0.99 -21.31 17.15
N ILE A 144 -1.74 -20.76 16.19
CA ILE A 144 -1.42 -20.85 14.75
C ILE A 144 -1.13 -19.44 14.23
N LEU A 145 0.08 -19.22 13.73
CA LEU A 145 0.50 -17.93 13.19
C LEU A 145 0.87 -18.08 11.73
N VAL A 146 0.24 -17.32 10.84
CA VAL A 146 0.46 -17.39 9.40
C VAL A 146 0.95 -16.04 8.89
N ASP A 147 2.15 -16.02 8.32
CA ASP A 147 2.69 -14.87 7.59
C ASP A 147 2.65 -15.13 6.08
N GLU A 148 2.44 -14.06 5.31
CA GLU A 148 2.23 -14.10 3.86
C GLU A 148 1.17 -15.14 3.43
N TYR A 149 0.00 -15.09 4.08
CA TYR A 149 -1.05 -16.10 3.91
C TYR A 149 -1.55 -16.29 2.46
N ASP A 150 -1.37 -15.28 1.62
CA ASP A 150 -1.82 -15.15 0.23
C ASP A 150 -0.69 -15.33 -0.79
N LYS A 151 0.53 -15.69 -0.36
CA LYS A 151 1.73 -15.67 -1.21
C LYS A 151 1.59 -16.47 -2.49
N LEU A 152 1.05 -17.70 -2.40
CA LEU A 152 0.91 -18.60 -3.56
C LEU A 152 0.01 -18.03 -4.66
N ILE A 153 -0.87 -17.08 -4.32
CA ILE A 153 -1.73 -16.35 -5.25
C ILE A 153 -1.03 -15.09 -5.75
N VAL A 154 -0.56 -14.25 -4.82
CA VAL A 154 0.00 -12.92 -5.13
C VAL A 154 1.21 -13.02 -6.06
N ASP A 155 2.08 -14.01 -5.86
CA ASP A 155 3.28 -14.21 -6.69
C ASP A 155 2.95 -14.73 -8.10
N ASN A 156 1.70 -15.18 -8.32
CA ASN A 156 1.23 -15.79 -9.56
C ASN A 156 0.09 -15.01 -10.23
N LEU A 157 -0.16 -13.75 -9.86
CA LEU A 157 -1.22 -12.92 -10.48
C LEU A 157 -1.01 -12.66 -11.98
N ASP A 158 0.21 -12.88 -12.49
CA ASP A 158 0.53 -12.87 -13.91
C ASP A 158 0.20 -14.20 -14.64
N GLN A 159 -0.15 -15.25 -13.89
CA GLN A 159 -0.47 -16.60 -14.36
C GLN A 159 -1.74 -17.10 -13.65
N ILE A 160 -2.91 -16.62 -14.08
CA ILE A 160 -4.21 -16.82 -13.42
C ILE A 160 -4.48 -18.30 -13.07
N GLU A 161 -4.21 -19.23 -13.98
CA GLU A 161 -4.45 -20.67 -13.73
C GLU A 161 -3.54 -21.25 -12.63
N VAL A 162 -2.29 -20.78 -12.52
CA VAL A 162 -1.39 -21.15 -11.43
C VAL A 162 -1.84 -20.51 -10.11
N ALA A 163 -2.29 -19.25 -10.14
CA ALA A 163 -2.85 -18.59 -8.96
C ALA A 163 -4.10 -19.32 -8.43
N LYS A 164 -4.96 -19.85 -9.31
CA LYS A 164 -6.11 -20.69 -8.93
C LYS A 164 -5.68 -21.98 -8.23
N GLN A 165 -4.63 -22.65 -8.72
CA GLN A 165 -4.08 -23.82 -8.06
C GLN A 165 -3.55 -23.48 -6.66
N GLY A 166 -2.80 -22.37 -6.53
CA GLY A 166 -2.32 -21.88 -5.24
C GLY A 166 -3.44 -21.57 -4.27
N ARG A 167 -4.55 -20.99 -4.76
CA ARG A 167 -5.75 -20.75 -3.98
C ARG A 167 -6.35 -22.02 -3.39
N GLU A 168 -6.47 -23.09 -4.17
CA GLU A 168 -7.02 -24.35 -3.66
C GLU A 168 -6.07 -25.00 -2.63
N VAL A 169 -4.76 -24.96 -2.83
CA VAL A 169 -3.77 -25.43 -1.83
C VAL A 169 -3.92 -24.68 -0.50
N LEU A 170 -4.05 -23.35 -0.54
CA LEU A 170 -4.23 -22.53 0.66
C LEU A 170 -5.57 -22.78 1.33
N LYS A 171 -6.64 -22.95 0.55
CA LYS A 171 -7.99 -23.26 1.06
C LYS A 171 -8.01 -24.59 1.81
N ASP A 172 -7.41 -25.62 1.23
CA ASP A 172 -7.29 -26.94 1.86
C ASP A 172 -6.52 -26.84 3.18
N LEU A 173 -5.37 -26.15 3.17
CA LEU A 173 -4.54 -25.96 4.37
C LEU A 173 -5.29 -25.21 5.49
N TYR A 174 -5.93 -24.09 5.19
CA TYR A 174 -6.56 -23.25 6.21
C TYR A 174 -7.91 -23.79 6.69
N SER A 175 -8.60 -24.62 5.90
CA SER A 175 -9.81 -25.31 6.35
C SER A 175 -9.55 -26.20 7.58
N ILE A 176 -8.35 -26.76 7.69
CA ILE A 176 -7.93 -27.56 8.85
C ILE A 176 -7.92 -26.76 10.15
N ILE A 177 -7.65 -25.45 10.08
CA ILE A 177 -7.71 -24.56 11.25
C ILE A 177 -9.13 -24.56 11.81
N LYS A 178 -10.15 -24.42 10.94
CA LYS A 178 -11.56 -24.45 11.36
C LYS A 178 -11.95 -25.80 11.95
N ASP A 179 -11.59 -26.88 11.26
CA ASP A 179 -11.91 -28.25 11.68
C ASP A 179 -11.22 -28.66 13.00
N SER A 180 -10.18 -27.93 13.40
CA SER A 180 -9.41 -28.17 14.61
C SER A 180 -9.73 -27.18 15.74
N ASP A 181 -10.88 -26.48 15.67
CA ASP A 181 -11.23 -25.39 16.61
C ASP A 181 -11.06 -25.78 18.09
N GLU A 182 -11.46 -26.99 18.47
CA GLU A 182 -11.39 -27.48 19.85
C GLU A 182 -9.96 -27.42 20.42
N TYR A 183 -8.95 -27.61 19.58
CA TYR A 183 -7.53 -27.64 19.93
C TYR A 183 -6.85 -26.27 19.85
N ILE A 184 -7.48 -25.25 19.28
CA ILE A 184 -6.83 -23.95 19.02
C ILE A 184 -7.04 -22.99 20.18
N ARG A 185 -5.98 -22.28 20.58
CA ARG A 185 -6.02 -21.15 21.54
C ARG A 185 -6.20 -19.82 20.83
N PHE A 186 -5.49 -19.64 19.72
CA PHE A 186 -5.41 -18.39 18.97
C PHE A 186 -4.90 -18.68 17.56
N ALA A 187 -5.45 -18.01 16.55
CA ALA A 187 -5.00 -18.07 15.18
C ALA A 187 -4.94 -16.66 14.57
N PHE A 188 -3.80 -16.30 14.00
CA PHE A 188 -3.58 -14.99 13.40
C PHE A 188 -2.95 -15.13 12.03
N LEU A 189 -3.62 -14.59 11.02
CA LEU A 189 -3.19 -14.62 9.64
C LEU A 189 -2.88 -13.19 9.17
N THR A 190 -1.78 -13.03 8.45
CA THR A 190 -1.40 -11.72 7.91
C THR A 190 -0.82 -11.81 6.52
N GLY A 191 -0.97 -10.73 5.74
CA GLY A 191 -0.56 -10.64 4.35
C GLY A 191 -0.60 -9.23 3.80
N VAL A 192 -0.39 -9.11 2.49
CA VAL A 192 -0.44 -7.81 1.79
C VAL A 192 -1.84 -7.54 1.27
N SER A 193 -2.45 -8.54 0.63
CA SER A 193 -3.73 -8.38 -0.03
C SER A 193 -4.86 -9.02 0.77
N LYS A 194 -6.08 -8.77 0.32
CA LYS A 194 -7.27 -9.46 0.79
C LYS A 194 -7.89 -10.38 -0.29
N PHE A 195 -7.29 -10.49 -1.50
CA PHE A 195 -7.85 -11.19 -2.68
C PHE A 195 -8.37 -12.61 -2.42
N SER A 196 -7.86 -13.27 -1.40
CA SER A 196 -8.17 -14.65 -1.06
C SER A 196 -9.24 -14.80 0.01
N LYS A 197 -9.72 -13.72 0.64
CA LYS A 197 -10.56 -13.82 1.85
C LYS A 197 -11.82 -14.66 1.63
N VAL A 198 -12.61 -14.41 0.59
CA VAL A 198 -13.88 -15.14 0.38
C VAL A 198 -13.67 -16.55 -0.18
N SER A 199 -12.67 -16.75 -1.04
CA SER A 199 -12.43 -18.03 -1.71
C SER A 199 -11.59 -19.00 -0.86
N VAL A 200 -10.50 -18.52 -0.25
CA VAL A 200 -9.63 -19.29 0.63
C VAL A 200 -10.23 -19.46 2.03
N PHE A 201 -10.90 -18.44 2.58
CA PHE A 201 -11.58 -18.57 3.89
C PHE A 201 -13.03 -19.03 3.79
N SER A 202 -13.51 -19.47 2.63
CA SER A 202 -14.75 -20.28 2.58
C SER A 202 -14.66 -21.50 3.51
N GLY A 203 -13.43 -22.04 3.69
CA GLY A 203 -13.12 -23.07 4.69
C GLY A 203 -12.79 -22.55 6.10
N LEU A 204 -12.62 -21.24 6.32
CA LEU A 204 -12.20 -20.60 7.58
C LEU A 204 -13.00 -19.31 7.85
N ASN A 205 -14.33 -19.43 7.84
CA ASN A 205 -15.25 -18.29 7.84
C ASN A 205 -15.47 -17.62 9.21
N ASN A 206 -14.67 -17.96 10.22
CA ASN A 206 -14.71 -17.41 11.57
C ASN A 206 -13.60 -16.37 11.84
N LEU A 207 -12.82 -15.98 10.83
CA LEU A 207 -11.80 -14.93 10.96
C LEU A 207 -12.42 -13.55 11.06
N GLU A 208 -12.06 -12.83 12.13
CA GLU A 208 -12.32 -11.41 12.26
C GLU A 208 -11.24 -10.60 11.51
N ASP A 209 -11.67 -9.75 10.59
CA ASP A 209 -10.77 -8.88 9.83
C ASP A 209 -10.64 -7.52 10.50
N ILE A 210 -9.47 -7.33 11.13
CA ILE A 210 -9.13 -6.12 11.86
C ILE A 210 -8.37 -5.10 11.00
N SER A 211 -8.27 -5.33 9.69
CA SER A 211 -7.46 -4.48 8.79
C SER A 211 -7.92 -3.03 8.77
N LEU A 212 -9.22 -2.79 8.88
CA LEU A 212 -9.82 -1.45 8.95
C LEU A 212 -10.57 -1.24 10.28
N ASN A 213 -10.19 -1.98 11.32
CA ASN A 213 -10.69 -1.70 12.67
C ASN A 213 -9.84 -0.56 13.28
N PRO A 214 -10.47 0.58 13.66
CA PRO A 214 -9.78 1.72 14.27
C PRO A 214 -8.91 1.35 15.48
N ASP A 215 -9.35 0.42 16.32
CA ASP A 215 -8.66 0.03 17.56
C ASP A 215 -7.31 -0.65 17.28
N TYR A 216 -7.15 -1.21 16.07
CA TYR A 216 -5.95 -1.90 15.62
C TYR A 216 -5.20 -1.15 14.50
N ALA A 217 -5.56 0.12 14.24
CA ALA A 217 -5.00 0.90 13.15
C ALA A 217 -3.47 0.98 13.20
N THR A 218 -2.92 1.15 14.40
CA THR A 218 -1.48 1.37 14.67
C THR A 218 -0.72 0.11 15.13
N LEU A 219 -1.37 -1.07 15.06
CA LEU A 219 -0.76 -2.36 15.40
C LEU A 219 0.48 -2.66 14.54
N CYS A 220 0.48 -2.15 13.31
CA CYS A 220 1.62 -2.14 12.39
C CYS A 220 1.88 -0.69 11.92
N GLY A 221 3.14 -0.36 11.68
CA GLY A 221 3.57 1.01 11.38
C GLY A 221 4.00 1.81 12.61
N TYR A 222 4.59 2.98 12.37
CA TYR A 222 4.98 3.92 13.42
C TYR A 222 4.05 5.12 13.42
N THR A 223 3.62 5.57 14.60
CA THR A 223 2.86 6.80 14.78
C THR A 223 3.81 8.00 14.86
N GLN A 224 3.25 9.23 14.83
CA GLN A 224 4.03 10.43 15.14
C GLN A 224 4.67 10.33 16.54
N HIS A 225 3.91 9.83 17.52
CA HIS A 225 4.39 9.63 18.88
C HIS A 225 5.59 8.68 18.96
N ASP A 226 5.57 7.59 18.17
CA ASP A 226 6.69 6.64 18.12
C ASP A 226 7.98 7.31 17.61
N LEU A 227 7.87 8.20 16.63
CA LEU A 227 9.01 8.97 16.11
C LEU A 227 9.54 9.96 17.16
N GLU A 228 8.66 10.62 17.90
CA GLU A 228 8.98 11.63 18.91
C GLU A 228 9.46 11.05 20.25
N THR A 229 9.35 9.73 20.43
CA THR A 229 9.78 9.04 21.65
C THR A 229 10.88 8.02 21.36
N VAL A 230 10.55 6.89 20.73
CA VAL A 230 11.47 5.78 20.46
C VAL A 230 12.61 6.19 19.54
N PHE A 231 12.33 7.05 18.55
CA PHE A 231 13.32 7.52 17.56
C PHE A 231 13.78 8.96 17.78
N ALA A 232 13.41 9.61 18.90
CA ALA A 232 13.66 11.03 19.14
C ALA A 232 15.14 11.42 18.99
N GLU A 233 16.02 10.64 19.64
CA GLU A 233 17.47 10.86 19.60
C GLU A 233 18.04 10.70 18.18
N HIS A 234 17.52 9.73 17.42
CA HIS A 234 17.92 9.50 16.03
C HIS A 234 17.48 10.64 15.11
N LEU A 235 16.28 11.18 15.34
CA LEU A 235 15.64 12.20 14.51
C LEU A 235 16.00 13.64 14.91
N ARG A 236 16.86 13.84 15.93
CA ARG A 236 17.30 15.17 16.35
C ARG A 236 17.83 16.00 15.18
N GLY A 237 17.28 17.20 14.98
CA GLY A 237 17.65 18.11 13.90
C GLY A 237 17.09 17.74 12.51
N ALA A 238 16.24 16.72 12.40
CA ALA A 238 15.45 16.50 11.20
C ALA A 238 14.33 17.53 11.08
N ASP A 239 14.01 17.91 9.84
CA ASP A 239 12.79 18.66 9.53
C ASP A 239 11.59 17.72 9.62
N MET A 240 10.96 17.67 10.80
CA MET A 240 9.88 16.74 11.10
C MET A 240 8.62 16.98 10.27
N GLU A 241 8.37 18.22 9.85
CA GLU A 241 7.26 18.54 8.96
C GLU A 241 7.52 17.96 7.56
N ARG A 242 8.75 18.07 7.06
CA ARG A 242 9.14 17.41 5.81
C ARG A 242 9.15 15.89 5.92
N VAL A 243 9.55 15.31 7.05
CA VAL A 243 9.42 13.86 7.33
C VAL A 243 7.97 13.42 7.26
N ARG A 244 7.05 14.20 7.85
CA ARG A 244 5.61 13.94 7.79
C ARG A 244 5.10 13.97 6.34
N GLN A 245 5.47 14.97 5.55
CA GLN A 245 5.07 15.08 4.14
C GLN A 245 5.62 13.95 3.26
N TRP A 246 6.85 13.48 3.54
CA TRP A 246 7.50 12.44 2.76
C TRP A 246 7.00 11.04 3.09
N TYR A 247 6.80 10.73 4.37
CA TYR A 247 6.66 9.34 4.84
C TYR A 247 5.38 9.04 5.62
N ASN A 248 4.62 10.05 6.08
CA ASN A 248 3.34 9.84 6.78
C ASN A 248 2.16 9.92 5.80
N GLY A 249 1.10 9.16 6.08
CA GLY A 249 -0.16 9.31 5.37
C GLY A 249 -0.97 8.03 5.22
N TYR A 250 -0.43 6.90 5.67
CA TYR A 250 -1.15 5.64 5.67
C TYR A 250 -2.21 5.63 6.77
N ASN A 251 -3.48 5.55 6.37
CA ASN A 251 -4.64 5.57 7.23
C ASN A 251 -5.41 4.25 7.14
N PHE A 252 -5.58 3.61 8.30
CA PHE A 252 -6.34 2.37 8.47
C PHE A 252 -7.56 2.58 9.38
N LEU A 253 -8.21 3.74 9.26
CA LEU A 253 -9.33 4.22 10.07
C LEU A 253 -8.99 4.59 11.52
N GLY A 254 -7.74 4.98 11.77
CA GLY A 254 -7.28 5.51 13.05
C GLY A 254 -6.16 6.52 12.84
N ASP A 255 -5.21 6.58 13.76
CA ASP A 255 -4.03 7.43 13.59
C ASP A 255 -3.25 7.06 12.32
N ARG A 256 -2.83 8.09 11.59
CA ARG A 256 -1.96 7.90 10.42
C ARG A 256 -0.59 7.41 10.86
N VAL A 257 -0.08 6.43 10.14
CA VAL A 257 1.22 5.82 10.41
C VAL A 257 2.20 6.06 9.28
N TYR A 258 3.47 6.05 9.67
CA TYR A 258 4.64 5.96 8.82
C TYR A 258 4.94 4.49 8.50
N ASN A 259 5.46 4.25 7.31
CA ASN A 259 6.09 2.96 7.02
C ASN A 259 7.37 2.83 7.87
N PRO A 260 7.56 1.75 8.64
CA PRO A 260 8.76 1.55 9.44
C PRO A 260 10.05 1.56 8.65
N PHE A 261 10.05 0.97 7.45
CA PHE A 261 11.26 0.82 6.65
C PHE A 261 11.75 2.16 6.08
N ASP A 262 10.82 3.05 5.71
CA ASP A 262 11.14 4.43 5.31
C ASP A 262 11.87 5.18 6.41
N ILE A 263 11.30 5.19 7.63
CA ILE A 263 11.87 5.92 8.75
C ILE A 263 13.24 5.37 9.15
N LEU A 264 13.37 4.03 9.21
CA LEU A 264 14.65 3.43 9.57
C LEU A 264 15.73 3.70 8.52
N LEU A 265 15.40 3.64 7.22
CA LEU A 265 16.36 3.96 6.16
C LEU A 265 16.67 5.45 6.08
N PHE A 266 15.68 6.33 6.28
CA PHE A 266 15.89 7.77 6.40
C PHE A 266 16.91 8.09 7.49
N ILE A 267 16.74 7.52 8.69
CA ILE A 267 17.69 7.71 9.80
C ILE A 267 19.07 7.14 9.41
N LYS A 268 19.15 5.90 8.91
CA LYS A 268 20.41 5.25 8.54
C LYS A 268 21.19 6.03 7.47
N ASN A 269 20.49 6.63 6.53
CA ASN A 269 21.06 7.37 5.42
C ASN A 269 21.22 8.87 5.73
N ASN A 270 21.55 9.20 6.98
CA ASN A 270 21.85 10.57 7.41
C ASN A 270 20.72 11.57 7.14
N LYS A 271 19.45 11.14 7.26
CA LYS A 271 18.26 11.99 7.08
C LYS A 271 18.15 12.57 5.66
N VAL A 272 18.66 11.82 4.67
CA VAL A 272 18.43 12.13 3.25
C VAL A 272 17.01 11.69 2.88
N PHE A 273 16.25 12.59 2.27
CA PHE A 273 14.92 12.25 1.74
C PHE A 273 15.06 11.48 0.43
N ASP A 274 14.55 10.26 0.40
CA ASP A 274 14.59 9.35 -0.75
C ASP A 274 13.38 8.39 -0.72
N ASN A 275 13.21 7.62 -1.80
CA ASN A 275 12.08 6.72 -2.05
C ASN A 275 12.36 5.29 -1.53
N TYR A 276 12.57 5.18 -0.22
CA TYR A 276 13.06 3.98 0.44
C TYR A 276 12.12 2.77 0.34
N TRP A 277 10.81 2.93 0.57
CA TRP A 277 9.81 1.88 0.49
C TRP A 277 9.55 1.50 -0.95
N PHE A 278 9.41 2.49 -1.85
CA PHE A 278 9.12 2.22 -3.25
C PHE A 278 10.24 1.42 -3.93
N ALA A 279 11.50 1.69 -3.57
CA ALA A 279 12.67 0.96 -4.08
C ALA A 279 12.66 -0.54 -3.73
N THR A 280 11.87 -0.97 -2.75
CA THR A 280 11.79 -2.38 -2.34
C THR A 280 10.99 -3.27 -3.31
N GLY A 281 10.25 -2.69 -4.25
CA GLY A 281 9.63 -3.48 -5.32
C GLY A 281 8.71 -2.69 -6.23
N THR A 282 8.98 -2.77 -7.53
CA THR A 282 8.27 -2.06 -8.60
C THR A 282 6.82 -2.55 -8.79
N PRO A 283 5.82 -1.65 -9.00
CA PRO A 283 4.42 -2.00 -9.24
C PRO A 283 4.13 -2.60 -10.63
N THR A 284 5.00 -3.45 -11.19
CA THR A 284 4.91 -3.89 -12.60
C THR A 284 3.55 -4.49 -12.98
N PHE A 285 2.95 -5.31 -12.11
CA PHE A 285 1.62 -5.88 -12.33
C PHE A 285 0.52 -4.80 -12.40
N LEU A 286 0.56 -3.80 -11.50
CA LEU A 286 -0.39 -2.68 -11.50
C LEU A 286 -0.30 -1.86 -12.78
N ILE A 287 0.91 -1.63 -13.28
CA ILE A 287 1.13 -0.92 -14.55
C ILE A 287 0.53 -1.71 -15.72
N LYS A 288 0.67 -3.05 -15.73
CA LYS A 288 0.01 -3.91 -16.72
C LYS A 288 -1.51 -3.81 -16.64
N LEU A 289 -2.09 -3.75 -15.45
CA LEU A 289 -3.54 -3.58 -15.26
C LEU A 289 -4.03 -2.21 -15.72
N ILE A 290 -3.33 -1.14 -15.35
CA ILE A 290 -3.60 0.23 -15.83
C ILE A 290 -3.63 0.27 -17.35
N ARG A 291 -2.67 -0.41 -18.00
CA ARG A 291 -2.62 -0.55 -19.45
C ARG A 291 -3.81 -1.31 -20.01
N LYS A 292 -4.07 -2.50 -19.49
CA LYS A 292 -5.15 -3.38 -19.98
C LYS A 292 -6.52 -2.68 -19.89
N ASN A 293 -6.73 -1.90 -18.84
CA ASN A 293 -8.00 -1.26 -18.53
C ASN A 293 -8.11 0.19 -19.01
N ASN A 294 -7.10 0.73 -19.70
CA ASN A 294 -7.06 2.13 -20.15
C ASN A 294 -7.41 3.14 -19.04
N TYR A 295 -6.83 2.96 -17.85
CA TYR A 295 -7.24 3.69 -16.65
C TYR A 295 -6.94 5.19 -16.75
N TYR A 296 -7.92 6.04 -16.40
CA TYR A 296 -7.73 7.50 -16.31
C TYR A 296 -6.93 7.85 -15.04
N ILE A 297 -5.65 8.13 -15.20
CA ILE A 297 -4.68 8.30 -14.09
C ILE A 297 -5.04 9.44 -13.12
N PRO A 298 -5.53 10.62 -13.57
CA PRO A 298 -5.89 11.70 -12.65
C PRO A 298 -6.94 11.29 -11.60
N LYS A 299 -7.79 10.30 -11.91
CA LYS A 299 -8.77 9.75 -10.95
C LYS A 299 -8.13 9.22 -9.66
N LEU A 300 -6.86 8.79 -9.71
CA LEU A 300 -6.16 8.21 -8.55
C LEU A 300 -5.93 9.20 -7.40
N ASP A 301 -5.96 10.51 -7.67
CA ASP A 301 -5.71 11.56 -6.66
C ASP A 301 -6.89 11.76 -5.69
N ASN A 302 -8.11 11.43 -6.15
CA ASN A 302 -9.34 11.55 -5.37
C ASN A 302 -10.32 10.43 -5.74
N LEU A 303 -9.84 9.20 -5.63
CA LEU A 303 -10.59 8.03 -6.04
C LEU A 303 -11.66 7.71 -5.00
N ARG A 304 -12.94 7.76 -5.38
CA ARG A 304 -14.06 7.33 -4.53
C ARG A 304 -14.41 5.88 -4.79
N VAL A 305 -14.53 5.11 -3.73
CA VAL A 305 -14.85 3.67 -3.77
C VAL A 305 -15.81 3.31 -2.63
N SER A 306 -16.72 2.38 -2.89
CA SER A 306 -17.54 1.81 -1.83
C SER A 306 -16.72 0.87 -0.95
N LYS A 307 -17.16 0.65 0.29
CA LYS A 307 -16.57 -0.38 1.16
C LYS A 307 -16.58 -1.76 0.51
N GLY A 308 -17.67 -2.10 -0.18
CA GLY A 308 -17.80 -3.37 -0.90
C GLY A 308 -16.74 -3.57 -1.99
N LEU A 309 -16.35 -2.50 -2.68
CA LEU A 309 -15.28 -2.54 -3.69
C LEU A 309 -13.91 -2.78 -3.03
N ILE A 310 -13.60 -2.08 -1.93
CA ILE A 310 -12.33 -2.28 -1.21
C ILE A 310 -12.20 -3.69 -0.63
N ASP A 311 -13.35 -4.29 -0.31
CA ASP A 311 -13.50 -5.67 0.10
C ASP A 311 -13.82 -6.61 -1.09
N SER A 312 -13.59 -6.24 -2.35
CA SER A 312 -13.77 -7.13 -3.51
C SER A 312 -12.56 -8.06 -3.71
N TYR A 313 -12.81 -9.33 -4.04
CA TYR A 313 -11.84 -10.43 -3.90
C TYR A 313 -11.87 -11.44 -5.06
N ASP A 314 -11.99 -10.98 -6.30
CA ASP A 314 -11.98 -11.87 -7.46
C ASP A 314 -10.61 -11.88 -8.16
N ILE A 315 -10.01 -13.08 -8.27
CA ILE A 315 -8.76 -13.29 -9.01
C ILE A 315 -9.05 -13.40 -10.52
N GLU A 316 -10.29 -13.70 -10.90
CA GLU A 316 -10.74 -13.76 -12.29
C GLU A 316 -11.17 -12.38 -12.80
N ASP A 317 -11.71 -11.54 -11.92
CA ASP A 317 -12.08 -10.15 -12.19
C ASP A 317 -11.30 -9.18 -11.30
N ILE A 318 -10.03 -8.98 -11.65
CA ILE A 318 -9.10 -8.16 -10.87
C ILE A 318 -9.37 -6.67 -11.12
N GLU A 319 -9.97 -6.02 -10.12
CA GLU A 319 -10.15 -4.56 -10.07
C GLU A 319 -8.88 -3.87 -9.58
N LEU A 320 -8.57 -2.67 -10.10
CA LEU A 320 -7.31 -1.97 -9.81
C LEU A 320 -7.32 -1.28 -8.44
N GLU A 321 -8.45 -0.67 -8.09
CA GLU A 321 -8.65 0.16 -6.92
C GLU A 321 -8.31 -0.57 -5.60
N PRO A 322 -8.82 -1.79 -5.36
CA PRO A 322 -8.53 -2.52 -4.12
C PRO A 322 -7.05 -2.90 -4.01
N ILE A 323 -6.41 -3.25 -5.14
CA ILE A 323 -4.98 -3.61 -5.15
C ILE A 323 -4.13 -2.40 -4.79
N LEU A 324 -4.41 -1.24 -5.39
CA LEU A 324 -3.66 -0.02 -5.13
C LEU A 324 -3.72 0.35 -3.65
N PHE A 325 -4.89 0.21 -3.02
CA PHE A 325 -5.06 0.40 -1.59
C PHE A 325 -4.29 -0.65 -0.76
N GLN A 326 -4.55 -1.94 -0.99
CA GLN A 326 -3.99 -3.04 -0.18
C GLN A 326 -2.46 -3.12 -0.29
N SER A 327 -1.90 -2.85 -1.47
CA SER A 327 -0.46 -2.81 -1.69
C SER A 327 0.22 -1.53 -1.23
N GLY A 328 -0.55 -0.53 -0.77
CA GLY A 328 -0.04 0.70 -0.14
C GLY A 328 0.26 1.85 -1.08
N TYR A 329 -0.18 1.80 -2.35
CA TYR A 329 -0.03 2.94 -3.27
C TYR A 329 -1.11 4.01 -3.04
N LEU A 330 -2.29 3.61 -2.55
CA LEU A 330 -3.33 4.53 -2.11
C LEU A 330 -3.67 4.29 -0.63
N SER A 331 -4.20 5.33 0.01
CA SER A 331 -4.65 5.27 1.40
C SER A 331 -5.91 6.11 1.62
N ILE A 332 -6.62 5.83 2.71
CA ILE A 332 -7.89 6.47 3.04
C ILE A 332 -7.66 7.94 3.42
N ASN A 333 -8.15 8.84 2.58
CA ASN A 333 -8.15 10.27 2.84
C ASN A 333 -9.32 10.66 3.75
N HIS A 334 -10.52 10.20 3.39
CA HIS A 334 -11.77 10.54 4.06
C HIS A 334 -12.76 9.36 4.00
N VAL A 335 -13.62 9.26 5.02
CA VAL A 335 -14.71 8.28 5.11
C VAL A 335 -16.03 9.03 5.07
N GLU A 336 -16.92 8.66 4.16
CA GLU A 336 -18.25 9.24 4.04
C GLU A 336 -19.30 8.17 4.35
N GLN A 337 -20.23 8.47 5.26
CA GLN A 337 -21.40 7.62 5.48
C GLN A 337 -22.54 8.13 4.62
N THR A 338 -23.05 7.27 3.76
CA THR A 338 -24.17 7.57 2.85
C THR A 338 -25.36 6.68 3.22
N ASP A 339 -26.54 6.99 2.66
CA ASP A 339 -27.75 6.17 2.86
C ASP A 339 -27.59 4.72 2.35
N PHE A 340 -26.62 4.46 1.47
CA PHE A 340 -26.36 3.15 0.87
C PHE A 340 -25.12 2.45 1.44
N GLY A 341 -24.48 3.03 2.46
CA GLY A 341 -23.33 2.46 3.15
C GLY A 341 -22.12 3.38 3.19
N THR A 342 -20.96 2.79 3.54
CA THR A 342 -19.70 3.52 3.70
C THR A 342 -18.97 3.66 2.38
N GLU A 343 -18.56 4.89 2.07
CA GLU A 343 -17.66 5.23 0.97
C GLU A 343 -16.32 5.74 1.49
N TYR A 344 -15.26 5.45 0.73
CA TYR A 344 -13.91 5.93 1.00
C TYR A 344 -13.43 6.82 -0.15
N SER A 345 -12.86 7.97 0.19
CA SER A 345 -11.99 8.73 -0.71
C SER A 345 -10.56 8.26 -0.48
N LEU A 346 -9.90 7.83 -1.54
CA LEU A 346 -8.52 7.35 -1.55
C LEU A 346 -7.62 8.33 -2.30
N LYS A 347 -6.37 8.43 -1.86
CA LYS A 347 -5.30 9.21 -2.52
C LYS A 347 -3.93 8.60 -2.26
N PHE A 348 -2.89 9.10 -2.91
CA PHE A 348 -1.51 8.76 -2.54
C PHE A 348 -1.22 9.14 -1.07
N PRO A 349 -0.65 8.22 -0.26
CA PRO A 349 -0.47 8.48 1.17
C PRO A 349 0.46 9.66 1.42
N ASN A 350 1.56 9.74 0.67
CA ASN A 350 2.64 10.67 0.93
C ASN A 350 3.40 11.04 -0.36
N ARG A 351 4.37 11.95 -0.23
CA ARG A 351 5.14 12.46 -1.36
C ARG A 351 6.03 11.41 -2.02
N GLU A 352 6.63 10.50 -1.26
CA GLU A 352 7.44 9.41 -1.83
C GLU A 352 6.61 8.60 -2.83
N VAL A 353 5.44 8.13 -2.40
CA VAL A 353 4.59 7.25 -3.22
C VAL A 353 4.05 8.01 -4.42
N ALA A 354 3.58 9.25 -4.23
CA ALA A 354 3.10 10.09 -5.32
C ALA A 354 4.19 10.32 -6.39
N ILE A 355 5.41 10.67 -5.98
CA ILE A 355 6.53 10.88 -6.92
C ILE A 355 6.85 9.59 -7.65
N SER A 356 7.12 8.52 -6.90
CA SER A 356 7.68 7.29 -7.44
C SER A 356 6.70 6.54 -8.33
N PHE A 357 5.43 6.48 -7.93
CA PHE A 357 4.40 5.85 -8.73
C PHE A 357 4.20 6.59 -10.05
N ASN A 358 4.11 7.92 -10.01
CA ASN A 358 3.94 8.71 -11.22
C ASN A 358 5.19 8.72 -12.11
N ASP A 359 6.40 8.57 -11.56
CA ASP A 359 7.61 8.36 -12.38
C ASP A 359 7.52 7.07 -13.22
N VAL A 360 6.98 5.99 -12.64
CA VAL A 360 6.73 4.75 -13.39
C VAL A 360 5.64 4.96 -14.44
N ILE A 361 4.58 5.70 -14.12
CA ILE A 361 3.51 6.03 -15.08
C ILE A 361 4.03 6.89 -16.23
N VAL A 362 4.87 7.90 -15.97
CA VAL A 362 5.48 8.72 -17.03
C VAL A 362 6.28 7.84 -17.97
N ARG A 363 7.19 7.00 -17.45
CA ARG A 363 7.96 6.06 -18.27
C ARG A 363 7.05 5.15 -19.09
N TYR A 364 5.95 4.70 -18.50
CA TYR A 364 4.97 3.85 -19.16
C TYR A 364 4.23 4.58 -20.30
N LEU A 365 3.69 5.78 -20.06
CA LEU A 365 2.90 6.52 -21.05
C LEU A 365 3.75 7.09 -22.19
N THR A 366 4.99 7.48 -21.90
CA THR A 366 5.86 8.20 -22.84
C THR A 366 6.96 7.34 -23.46
N GLY A 367 7.32 6.21 -22.85
CA GLY A 367 8.50 5.44 -23.23
C GLY A 367 9.83 6.12 -22.85
N SER A 368 9.80 7.28 -22.20
CA SER A 368 10.98 8.08 -21.87
C SER A 368 11.76 7.50 -20.69
N GLY A 369 13.09 7.40 -20.85
CA GLY A 369 13.99 6.81 -19.88
C GLY A 369 14.35 7.76 -18.72
N ASN A 370 14.92 8.93 -19.04
CA ASN A 370 15.36 9.94 -18.08
C ASN A 370 14.51 11.21 -18.19
N ASN A 371 13.62 11.43 -17.22
CA ASN A 371 12.68 12.54 -17.21
C ASN A 371 13.14 13.70 -16.31
N LEU A 372 14.33 13.61 -15.70
CA LEU A 372 14.83 14.61 -14.76
C LEU A 372 14.96 16.03 -15.37
N PRO A 373 15.48 16.21 -16.60
CA PRO A 373 15.54 17.54 -17.22
C PRO A 373 14.15 18.16 -17.37
N THR A 374 13.21 17.41 -17.96
CA THR A 374 11.81 17.82 -18.13
C THR A 374 11.15 18.17 -16.79
N LYS A 375 11.32 17.34 -15.76
CA LYS A 375 10.79 17.61 -14.42
C LYS A 375 11.32 18.91 -13.84
N LYS A 376 12.63 19.14 -14.00
CA LYS A 376 13.30 20.35 -13.49
C LYS A 376 12.78 21.60 -14.20
N GLU A 377 12.62 21.54 -15.52
CA GLU A 377 12.05 22.63 -16.31
C GLU A 377 10.62 22.93 -15.89
N LEU A 378 9.72 21.92 -15.89
CA LEU A 378 8.31 22.11 -15.48
C LEU A 378 8.21 22.71 -14.07
N LEU A 379 8.97 22.21 -13.10
CA LEU A 379 8.97 22.74 -11.74
C LEU A 379 9.49 24.18 -11.69
N THR A 380 10.52 24.50 -12.46
CA THR A 380 11.11 25.85 -12.49
C THR A 380 10.12 26.84 -13.11
N SER A 381 9.49 26.47 -14.22
CA SER A 381 8.45 27.27 -14.89
C SER A 381 7.29 27.59 -13.96
N LEU A 382 6.75 26.58 -13.26
CA LEU A 382 5.68 26.77 -12.27
C LEU A 382 6.12 27.59 -11.04
N LYS A 383 7.38 27.48 -10.62
CA LYS A 383 7.91 28.32 -9.52
C LYS A 383 8.13 29.77 -9.93
N GLN A 384 8.40 30.03 -11.21
CA GLN A 384 8.67 31.37 -11.72
C GLN A 384 7.42 32.04 -12.31
N GLY A 385 6.37 31.27 -12.61
CA GLY A 385 5.22 31.77 -13.38
C GLY A 385 5.52 31.92 -14.87
N ASP A 386 6.55 31.24 -15.38
CA ASP A 386 6.93 31.26 -16.79
C ASP A 386 6.09 30.24 -17.58
N LEU A 387 4.90 30.67 -18.01
CA LEU A 387 3.96 29.82 -18.72
C LEU A 387 4.37 29.53 -20.17
N GLN A 388 5.21 30.37 -20.77
CA GLN A 388 5.76 30.10 -22.11
C GLN A 388 6.77 28.95 -22.05
N GLN A 389 7.66 28.94 -21.07
CA GLN A 389 8.58 27.82 -20.87
C GLN A 389 7.82 26.55 -20.46
N PHE A 390 6.76 26.68 -19.66
CA PHE A 390 5.90 25.54 -19.30
C PHE A 390 5.26 24.89 -20.55
N GLU A 391 4.67 25.69 -21.44
CA GLU A 391 4.13 25.24 -22.73
C GLU A 391 5.22 24.55 -23.57
N ASN A 392 6.36 25.22 -23.78
CA ASN A 392 7.46 24.68 -24.60
C ASN A 392 7.94 23.31 -24.11
N THR A 393 8.08 23.15 -22.78
CA THR A 393 8.49 21.87 -22.19
C THR A 393 7.41 20.79 -22.38
N LEU A 394 6.12 21.11 -22.23
CA LEU A 394 5.04 20.15 -22.50
C LEU A 394 4.95 19.76 -23.98
N THR A 395 5.06 20.72 -24.90
CA THR A 395 5.09 20.45 -26.35
C THR A 395 6.25 19.53 -26.73
N GLY A 396 7.42 19.74 -26.11
CA GLY A 396 8.59 18.86 -26.26
C GLY A 396 8.35 17.45 -25.72
N VAL A 397 7.65 17.32 -24.59
CA VAL A 397 7.24 16.02 -24.04
C VAL A 397 6.42 15.24 -25.05
N PHE A 398 5.32 15.80 -25.55
CA PHE A 398 4.43 15.10 -26.48
C PHE A 398 5.10 14.77 -27.81
N ALA A 399 5.93 15.69 -28.34
CA ALA A 399 6.73 15.45 -29.55
C ALA A 399 7.73 14.29 -29.40
N SER A 400 8.18 13.97 -28.18
CA SER A 400 9.14 12.90 -27.92
C SER A 400 8.51 11.51 -27.77
N ILE A 401 7.17 11.42 -27.66
CA ILE A 401 6.47 10.15 -27.44
C ILE A 401 6.49 9.31 -28.73
N PRO A 402 7.01 8.07 -28.72
CA PRO A 402 7.08 7.22 -29.91
C PRO A 402 5.69 6.93 -30.50
N TYR A 403 5.60 6.92 -31.84
CA TYR A 403 4.37 6.57 -32.57
C TYR A 403 3.76 5.23 -32.11
N THR A 404 4.59 4.25 -31.79
CA THR A 404 4.18 2.91 -31.33
C THR A 404 3.42 2.93 -30.00
N ASN A 405 3.62 3.94 -29.15
CA ASN A 405 2.85 4.09 -27.91
C ASN A 405 1.40 4.49 -28.16
N TYR A 406 1.13 5.23 -29.24
CA TYR A 406 -0.23 5.63 -29.64
C TYR A 406 -0.97 4.51 -30.38
N VAL A 407 -0.26 3.61 -31.07
CA VAL A 407 -0.86 2.48 -31.79
C VAL A 407 -1.13 1.29 -30.88
N ASN A 408 -0.28 1.07 -29.88
CA ASN A 408 -0.41 -0.06 -28.93
C ASN A 408 -1.23 0.28 -27.69
N ASN A 409 -1.75 1.51 -27.57
CA ASN A 409 -2.66 1.96 -26.53
C ASN A 409 -3.87 2.60 -27.21
N THR A 410 -5.06 2.02 -27.03
CA THR A 410 -6.34 2.53 -27.55
C THR A 410 -6.75 3.89 -26.95
N ILE A 411 -5.93 4.50 -26.11
CA ILE A 411 -6.16 5.77 -25.41
C ILE A 411 -5.73 6.99 -26.24
N GLY A 412 -4.97 6.82 -27.33
CA GLY A 412 -4.41 7.93 -28.13
C GLY A 412 -5.46 8.86 -28.77
N SER A 413 -6.73 8.47 -28.79
CA SER A 413 -7.87 9.25 -29.31
C SER A 413 -8.76 9.86 -28.21
N TYR A 414 -8.34 9.83 -26.94
CA TYR A 414 -9.16 10.27 -25.80
C TYR A 414 -8.46 11.38 -25.01
N GLU A 415 -9.21 12.41 -24.62
CA GLU A 415 -8.78 13.49 -23.71
C GLU A 415 -8.09 12.96 -22.46
N GLY A 416 -8.54 11.80 -21.98
CA GLY A 416 -7.95 11.11 -20.85
C GLY A 416 -6.47 10.74 -20.99
N TYR A 417 -5.95 10.48 -22.20
CA TYR A 417 -4.52 10.19 -22.39
C TYR A 417 -3.65 11.42 -22.14
N TYR A 418 -3.95 12.52 -22.83
CA TYR A 418 -3.17 13.76 -22.75
C TYR A 418 -3.19 14.33 -21.32
N ALA A 419 -4.36 14.37 -20.71
CA ALA A 419 -4.51 14.76 -19.30
C ALA A 419 -3.73 13.82 -18.36
N SER A 420 -3.70 12.50 -18.62
CA SER A 420 -2.91 11.55 -17.83
C SER A 420 -1.40 11.77 -17.95
N VAL A 421 -0.89 12.14 -19.13
CA VAL A 421 0.54 12.46 -19.32
C VAL A 421 0.90 13.71 -18.53
N VAL A 422 0.14 14.81 -18.69
CA VAL A 422 0.40 16.07 -17.96
C VAL A 422 0.30 15.84 -16.46
N TYR A 423 -0.75 15.17 -16.00
CA TYR A 423 -0.92 14.82 -14.58
C TYR A 423 0.25 14.00 -14.06
N ALA A 424 0.67 12.94 -14.74
CA ALA A 424 1.76 12.08 -14.28
C ALA A 424 3.07 12.87 -14.15
N TYR A 425 3.39 13.74 -15.11
CA TYR A 425 4.55 14.62 -14.98
C TYR A 425 4.44 15.56 -13.78
N LEU A 426 3.30 16.25 -13.60
CA LEU A 426 3.12 17.18 -12.48
C LEU A 426 3.11 16.48 -11.12
N ALA A 427 2.46 15.33 -11.00
CA ALA A 427 2.38 14.54 -9.78
C ALA A 427 3.76 13.98 -9.41
N SER A 428 4.56 13.61 -10.42
CA SER A 428 5.94 13.17 -10.22
C SER A 428 6.88 14.26 -9.67
N LEU A 429 6.48 15.54 -9.66
CA LEU A 429 7.22 16.63 -9.02
C LEU A 429 7.00 16.67 -7.48
N GLY A 430 5.99 15.93 -6.98
CA GLY A 430 5.59 15.96 -5.58
C GLY A 430 5.00 17.31 -5.16
N LEU A 431 4.24 17.93 -6.06
CA LEU A 431 3.46 19.15 -5.80
C LEU A 431 2.13 18.80 -5.12
N ASP A 432 1.51 19.80 -4.49
CA ASP A 432 0.12 19.68 -4.01
C ASP A 432 -0.81 19.82 -5.20
N LEU A 433 -1.35 18.68 -5.64
CA LEU A 433 -2.26 18.58 -6.78
C LEU A 433 -3.66 18.25 -6.29
N THR A 434 -4.64 18.65 -7.08
CA THR A 434 -6.01 18.16 -6.94
C THR A 434 -6.53 17.94 -8.35
N ALA A 435 -6.52 16.69 -8.79
CA ALA A 435 -7.21 16.31 -10.02
C ALA A 435 -8.72 16.27 -9.79
N GLU A 436 -9.49 16.55 -10.84
CA GLU A 436 -10.96 16.46 -10.80
C GLU A 436 -11.53 17.32 -9.64
N ASP A 437 -10.99 18.53 -9.48
CA ASP A 437 -11.20 19.40 -8.33
C ASP A 437 -12.61 20.01 -8.34
N VAL A 438 -13.44 19.57 -7.41
CA VAL A 438 -14.87 19.90 -7.35
C VAL A 438 -15.07 21.35 -6.92
N THR A 439 -15.98 22.03 -7.61
CA THR A 439 -16.47 23.39 -7.29
C THR A 439 -18.00 23.40 -7.28
N SER A 440 -18.61 24.49 -6.81
CA SER A 440 -20.07 24.64 -6.87
C SER A 440 -20.62 24.79 -8.30
N LYS A 441 -19.78 25.03 -9.31
CA LYS A 441 -20.19 25.32 -10.70
C LYS A 441 -19.72 24.27 -11.71
N GLY A 442 -19.03 23.23 -11.27
CA GLY A 442 -18.43 22.20 -12.12
C GLY A 442 -17.20 21.60 -11.47
N ARG A 443 -16.35 21.00 -12.29
CA ARG A 443 -15.14 20.30 -11.87
C ARG A 443 -13.97 20.80 -12.74
N ILE A 444 -12.88 21.15 -12.10
CA ILE A 444 -11.63 21.54 -12.75
C ILE A 444 -10.86 20.25 -13.06
N ASP A 445 -10.28 20.13 -14.24
CA ASP A 445 -9.52 18.91 -14.58
C ASP A 445 -8.28 18.74 -13.68
N LEU A 446 -7.49 19.81 -13.50
CA LEU A 446 -6.33 19.78 -12.63
C LEU A 446 -6.06 21.13 -11.95
N THR A 447 -5.93 21.10 -10.62
CA THR A 447 -5.42 22.23 -9.84
C THR A 447 -4.02 21.92 -9.32
N VAL A 448 -3.08 22.84 -9.51
CA VAL A 448 -1.70 22.75 -8.99
C VAL A 448 -1.47 23.88 -7.99
N LYS A 449 -1.13 23.53 -6.75
CA LYS A 449 -0.92 24.50 -5.66
C LYS A 449 0.55 24.55 -5.28
N LEU A 450 1.10 25.75 -5.33
CA LEU A 450 2.42 26.09 -4.80
C LEU A 450 2.25 27.06 -3.61
N GLU A 451 3.37 27.42 -2.99
CA GLU A 451 3.40 28.35 -1.86
C GLU A 451 2.71 29.68 -2.21
N ASN A 452 3.09 30.30 -3.33
CA ASN A 452 2.62 31.64 -3.74
C ASN A 452 1.74 31.64 -5.00
N ARG A 453 1.46 30.48 -5.61
CA ARG A 453 0.75 30.38 -6.89
C ARG A 453 -0.24 29.22 -6.91
N ILE A 454 -1.31 29.40 -7.67
CA ILE A 454 -2.30 28.37 -7.98
C ILE A 454 -2.49 28.36 -9.50
N TYR A 455 -2.39 27.17 -10.10
CA TYR A 455 -2.69 26.94 -11.50
C TYR A 455 -3.96 26.12 -11.62
N ILE A 456 -4.92 26.61 -12.39
CA ILE A 456 -6.17 25.94 -12.75
C ILE A 456 -6.04 25.58 -14.21
N ILE A 457 -6.00 24.27 -14.50
CA ILE A 457 -5.72 23.74 -15.82
C ILE A 457 -6.97 22.99 -16.30
N GLU A 458 -7.42 23.31 -17.51
CA GLU A 458 -8.47 22.59 -18.23
C GLU A 458 -7.90 22.06 -19.54
N PHE A 459 -8.27 20.82 -19.88
CA PHE A 459 -7.83 20.15 -21.10
C PHE A 459 -8.98 20.04 -22.10
N LYS A 460 -8.64 20.04 -23.39
CA LYS A 460 -9.53 19.65 -24.49
C LYS A 460 -8.76 18.89 -25.54
N VAL A 461 -9.41 17.97 -26.23
CA VAL A 461 -8.91 17.37 -27.47
C VAL A 461 -9.82 17.79 -28.61
N ASP A 462 -9.23 18.29 -29.69
CA ASP A 462 -9.92 18.81 -30.87
C ASP A 462 -10.97 19.90 -30.48
N GLY A 463 -10.60 20.71 -29.48
CA GLY A 463 -11.49 21.65 -28.79
C GLY A 463 -11.63 23.03 -29.45
N GLU A 464 -10.80 23.36 -30.44
CA GLU A 464 -10.79 24.64 -31.15
C GLU A 464 -10.61 25.88 -30.23
N GLY A 465 -9.85 25.78 -29.13
CA GLY A 465 -9.52 26.93 -28.26
C GLY A 465 -10.50 27.16 -27.09
N ARG A 466 -11.42 26.23 -26.83
CA ARG A 466 -12.52 26.41 -25.86
C ARG A 466 -12.14 26.08 -24.41
N ALA A 467 -10.91 25.62 -24.15
CA ALA A 467 -10.48 25.20 -22.82
C ALA A 467 -10.45 26.38 -21.82
N LEU A 468 -9.82 27.51 -22.18
CA LEU A 468 -9.73 28.68 -21.29
C LEU A 468 -11.10 29.36 -21.11
N GLU A 469 -11.92 29.41 -22.15
CA GLU A 469 -13.28 29.95 -22.09
C GLU A 469 -14.14 29.23 -21.06
N GLN A 470 -14.03 27.89 -20.97
CA GLN A 470 -14.73 27.09 -19.97
C GLN A 470 -14.36 27.52 -18.54
N ILE A 471 -13.06 27.69 -18.25
CA ILE A 471 -12.59 28.11 -16.92
C ILE A 471 -13.19 29.47 -16.53
N LYS A 472 -13.18 30.43 -17.45
CA LYS A 472 -13.72 31.78 -17.24
C LYS A 472 -15.22 31.78 -17.04
N ALA A 473 -15.96 31.10 -17.92
CA ALA A 473 -17.42 31.02 -17.85
C ALA A 473 -17.90 30.38 -16.55
N ARG A 474 -17.17 29.37 -16.06
CA ARG A 474 -17.47 28.70 -14.78
C ARG A 474 -16.97 29.47 -13.56
N GLY A 475 -16.04 30.40 -13.73
CA GLY A 475 -15.49 31.21 -12.63
C GLY A 475 -14.72 30.36 -11.61
N TYR A 476 -14.00 29.34 -12.06
CA TYR A 476 -13.33 28.37 -11.17
C TYR A 476 -12.31 29.01 -10.22
N HIS A 477 -11.66 30.11 -10.62
CA HIS A 477 -10.73 30.88 -9.78
C HIS A 477 -11.36 31.43 -8.50
N HIS A 478 -12.68 31.65 -8.45
CA HIS A 478 -13.36 32.14 -7.25
C HIS A 478 -13.14 31.24 -6.03
N LYS A 479 -12.95 29.93 -6.22
CA LYS A 479 -12.64 28.98 -5.13
C LYS A 479 -11.36 29.34 -4.36
N PHE A 480 -10.43 30.05 -4.99
CA PHE A 480 -9.12 30.35 -4.44
C PHE A 480 -8.91 31.85 -4.16
N GLN A 481 -9.94 32.67 -4.35
CA GLN A 481 -9.91 34.08 -3.96
C GLN A 481 -9.67 34.22 -2.45
N GLY A 482 -8.91 35.25 -2.05
CA GLY A 482 -8.56 35.49 -0.64
C GLY A 482 -7.43 34.62 -0.10
N THR A 483 -6.85 33.70 -0.90
CA THR A 483 -5.66 32.93 -0.49
C THR A 483 -4.37 33.75 -0.48
N GLY A 484 -4.37 34.95 -1.09
CA GLY A 484 -3.17 35.79 -1.25
C GLY A 484 -2.18 35.26 -2.29
N LYS A 485 -2.52 34.22 -3.04
CA LYS A 485 -1.68 33.60 -4.08
C LYS A 485 -2.02 34.15 -5.45
N ASP A 486 -1.03 34.18 -6.35
CA ASP A 486 -1.29 34.47 -7.76
C ASP A 486 -2.05 33.29 -8.39
N ILE A 487 -3.17 33.57 -9.05
CA ILE A 487 -4.00 32.55 -9.70
C ILE A 487 -3.81 32.63 -11.21
N TYR A 488 -3.49 31.50 -11.84
CA TYR A 488 -3.32 31.37 -13.28
C TYR A 488 -4.35 30.39 -13.82
N LEU A 489 -5.11 30.83 -14.82
CA LEU A 489 -6.05 30.02 -15.58
C LEU A 489 -5.34 29.55 -16.85
N ILE A 490 -5.30 28.25 -17.11
CA ILE A 490 -4.60 27.67 -18.26
C ILE A 490 -5.56 26.74 -19.01
N GLY A 491 -5.84 27.07 -20.27
CA GLY A 491 -6.51 26.16 -21.21
C GLY A 491 -5.47 25.49 -22.11
N ILE A 492 -5.50 24.16 -22.20
CA ILE A 492 -4.63 23.38 -23.08
C ILE A 492 -5.49 22.59 -24.06
N ASP A 493 -5.40 22.92 -25.34
CA ASP A 493 -6.05 22.22 -26.44
C ASP A 493 -5.02 21.31 -27.14
N PHE A 494 -5.34 20.02 -27.22
CA PHE A 494 -4.56 19.03 -27.96
C PHE A 494 -5.21 18.74 -29.32
N ASP A 495 -4.38 18.43 -30.30
CA ASP A 495 -4.82 17.92 -31.61
C ASP A 495 -4.53 16.41 -31.67
N SER A 496 -5.57 15.62 -31.92
CA SER A 496 -5.46 14.15 -31.91
C SER A 496 -4.73 13.57 -33.12
N GLU A 497 -4.67 14.31 -34.24
CA GLU A 497 -3.92 13.94 -35.44
C GLU A 497 -2.43 14.26 -35.30
N GLN A 498 -2.10 15.48 -34.88
CA GLN A 498 -0.74 15.93 -34.61
C GLN A 498 -0.15 15.32 -33.32
N ARG A 499 -1.02 14.83 -32.43
CA ARG A 499 -0.68 14.23 -31.13
C ARG A 499 0.15 15.14 -30.25
N ASN A 500 -0.17 16.42 -30.29
CA ASN A 500 0.55 17.45 -29.56
C ASN A 500 -0.40 18.58 -29.15
N ILE A 501 0.12 19.53 -28.37
CA ILE A 501 -0.57 20.77 -28.03
C ILE A 501 -0.77 21.58 -29.31
N ALA A 502 -2.02 21.95 -29.58
CA ALA A 502 -2.44 22.82 -30.68
C ALA A 502 -2.78 24.23 -30.20
N GLY A 503 -3.18 24.38 -28.93
CA GLY A 503 -3.42 25.67 -28.30
C GLY A 503 -3.03 25.65 -26.83
N PHE A 504 -2.38 26.72 -26.39
CA PHE A 504 -2.06 26.97 -25.00
C PHE A 504 -2.39 28.43 -24.67
N GLU A 505 -3.47 28.64 -23.94
CA GLU A 505 -3.92 29.97 -23.56
C GLU A 505 -3.94 30.12 -22.05
N TRP A 506 -3.59 31.31 -21.57
CA TRP A 506 -3.63 31.57 -20.13
C TRP A 506 -4.01 33.01 -19.79
N GLU A 507 -4.56 33.20 -18.60
CA GLU A 507 -4.84 34.50 -18.01
C GLU A 507 -4.51 34.48 -16.50
N LYS A 508 -4.11 35.62 -15.96
CA LYS A 508 -3.99 35.80 -14.51
C LYS A 508 -5.36 36.19 -13.95
N GLY A 509 -5.91 35.37 -13.06
CA GLY A 509 -7.28 35.49 -12.51
C GLY A 509 -7.38 36.19 -11.17
#